data_AF-A0A818A0A1-F1
#
_entry.id   AF-A0A818A0A1-F1
#
_cell.length_a   1.000
_cell.length_b   1.000
_cell.length_c   1.000
_cell.angle_alpha   90.00
_cell.angle_beta   90.00
_cell.angle_gamma   90.00
#
_symmetry.space_group_name_H-M   'P 1'
#
loop_
_entity.id
_entity.type
_entity.pdbx_description
1 polymer ?
#
loop_
_entity_poly.entity_id
_entity_poly.type
_entity_poly.pdbx_seq_one_letter_code
_entity_poly.pdbx_strand_id
1 'polypeptide(L)' 'MMVQRQPGYKKRIPDHGMPLMTDSDKYGDLIIEFDVIYPYGLNPDQKLYIKEALINNQNNKKHQQHGHNKKKHIIHGE' A
#
# COMPACT_ATOMS: atom_id res chain seq x y z
N MET A 1 -5.82 3.92 -0.01
CA MET A 1 -4.90 2.80 0.28
C MET A 1 -3.48 3.23 -0.06
N MET A 2 -2.58 3.27 0.93
CA MET A 2 -1.16 3.54 0.71
C MET A 2 -0.52 2.39 -0.08
N VAL A 3 0.21 2.70 -1.14
CA VAL A 3 0.86 1.70 -2.00
C VAL A 3 2.11 1.19 -1.29
N GLN A 4 1.99 0.08 -0.58
CA GLN A 4 3.08 -0.61 0.15
C GLN A 4 4.18 -1.22 -0.74
N ARG A 5 4.28 -0.80 -2.02
CA ARG A 5 5.10 -1.47 -3.05
C ARG A 5 5.85 -0.48 -3.94
N GLN A 6 6.15 0.70 -3.44
CA GLN A 6 7.07 1.62 -4.13
C GLN A 6 8.50 1.39 -3.62
N PRO A 7 9.52 1.46 -4.51
CA PRO A 7 10.91 1.46 -4.06
C PRO A 7 11.14 2.53 -2.99
N GLY A 8 11.89 2.19 -1.94
CA GLY A 8 12.12 3.10 -0.80
C GLY A 8 10.94 3.24 0.15
N TYR A 9 9.87 2.44 -0.01
CA TYR A 9 8.82 2.34 0.98
C TYR A 9 9.39 1.89 2.33
N LYS A 10 8.95 2.53 3.41
CA LYS A 10 9.31 2.20 4.79
C LYS A 10 8.08 1.73 5.54
N LYS A 11 8.17 0.55 6.15
CA LYS A 11 7.15 0.02 7.05
C LYS A 11 7.64 0.17 8.50
N ARG A 12 6.91 0.94 9.30
CA ARG A 12 7.12 1.06 10.74
C ARG A 12 6.34 -0.04 11.45
N ILE A 13 7.02 -0.77 12.32
CA ILE A 13 6.42 -1.74 13.24
C ILE A 13 6.70 -1.22 14.66
N PRO A 14 5.69 -0.66 15.33
CA PRO A 14 5.85 -0.08 16.67
C PRO A 14 6.36 -1.09 17.70
N ASP A 15 7.16 -0.65 18.66
CA ASP A 15 7.58 -1.43 19.84
C ASP A 15 8.42 -2.70 19.56
N HIS A 16 8.93 -2.85 18.34
CA HIS A 16 9.77 -3.99 17.92
C HIS A 16 11.26 -3.61 17.76
N GLY A 17 11.63 -2.41 18.19
CA GLY A 17 13.00 -1.93 18.23
C GLY A 17 13.72 -2.34 19.51
N MET A 18 14.83 -1.65 19.82
CA MET A 18 15.59 -1.88 21.04
C MET A 18 14.90 -1.25 22.26
N PRO A 19 15.08 -1.80 23.48
CA PRO A 19 14.65 -1.15 24.71
C PRO A 19 15.21 0.26 24.86
N LEU A 20 14.45 1.17 25.45
CA LEU A 20 14.91 2.52 25.76
C LEU A 20 15.81 2.50 27.00
N MET A 21 16.92 3.23 26.95
CA MET A 21 17.87 3.30 28.09
C MET A 21 17.24 3.80 29.38
N THR A 22 16.23 4.66 29.29
CA THR A 22 15.55 5.26 30.44
C THR A 22 14.44 4.38 31.02
N ASP A 23 13.95 3.39 30.27
CA ASP A 23 12.79 2.58 30.62
C ASP A 23 12.84 1.25 29.83
N SER A 24 13.18 0.16 30.51
CA SER A 24 13.36 -1.16 29.90
C SER A 24 12.06 -1.80 29.41
N ASP A 25 10.91 -1.27 29.83
CA ASP A 25 9.59 -1.77 29.41
C ASP A 25 9.09 -1.05 28.15
N LYS A 26 9.81 -0.02 27.68
CA LYS A 26 9.53 0.68 26.42
C LYS A 26 10.55 0.30 25.36
N TYR A 27 10.06 0.09 24.15
CA TYR A 27 10.86 -0.31 23.01
C TYR A 27 10.75 0.74 21.91
N GLY A 28 11.82 0.94 21.16
CA GLY A 28 11.76 1.71 19.92
C GLY A 28 10.96 0.98 18.85
N ASP A 29 10.95 1.52 17.64
CA ASP A 29 10.27 0.90 16.51
C ASP A 29 11.23 0.17 15.58
N LEU A 30 10.75 -0.91 14.97
CA LEU A 30 11.43 -1.52 13.84
C LEU A 30 11.01 -0.81 12.55
N ILE A 31 11.98 -0.30 11.80
CA ILE A 31 11.77 0.29 10.48
C ILE A 31 12.30 -0.67 9.42
N ILE A 32 11.40 -1.20 8.59
CA ILE A 32 11.76 -2.04 7.44
C ILE A 32 11.79 -1.16 6.19
N GLU A 33 12.95 -1.06 5.56
CA GLU A 33 13.14 -0.39 4.27
C GLU A 33 13.21 -1.41 3.14
N PHE A 34 12.40 -1.20 2.10
CA PHE A 34 12.35 -2.10 0.95
C PHE A 34 13.22 -1.57 -0.19
N ASP A 35 14.37 -2.21 -0.40
CA ASP A 35 15.18 -2.04 -1.61
C ASP A 35 14.65 -2.93 -2.73
N VAL A 36 14.13 -2.31 -3.78
CA VAL A 36 13.50 -3.00 -4.91
C VAL A 36 14.52 -3.12 -6.03
N ILE A 37 15.08 -4.32 -6.18
CA ILE A 37 16.03 -4.64 -7.23
C ILE A 37 15.26 -5.02 -8.51
N TYR A 38 15.43 -4.23 -9.56
CA TYR A 38 14.87 -4.55 -10.88
C TYR A 38 15.69 -5.65 -11.58
N PRO A 39 15.04 -6.50 -12.41
CA PRO A 39 15.76 -7.49 -13.20
C PRO A 39 16.69 -6.82 -14.22
N TYR A 40 17.85 -7.41 -14.47
CA TYR A 40 18.85 -6.88 -15.43
C TYR A 40 18.34 -6.80 -16.87
N GLY A 41 17.38 -7.65 -17.23
CA GLY A 41 16.79 -7.68 -18.56
C GLY A 41 15.50 -8.50 -18.55
N LEU A 42 14.71 -8.31 -19.60
CA LEU A 42 13.48 -9.05 -19.84
C LEU A 42 13.49 -9.51 -21.30
N ASN A 43 13.15 -10.77 -21.53
CA ASN A 43 12.93 -11.28 -22.88
C ASN A 43 11.62 -10.72 -23.47
N PRO A 44 11.38 -10.87 -24.79
CA PRO A 44 10.20 -10.31 -25.44
C PRO A 44 8.87 -10.77 -24.83
N ASP A 45 8.74 -12.05 -24.49
CA ASP A 45 7.52 -12.62 -23.94
C ASP A 45 7.24 -12.10 -22.52
N GLN A 46 8.28 -12.00 -21.69
CA GLN A 46 8.19 -11.40 -20.35
C GLN A 46 7.70 -9.95 -20.42
N LYS A 47 8.18 -9.18 -21.40
CA LYS A 47 7.69 -7.81 -21.63
C LYS A 47 6.22 -7.79 -22.04
N LEU A 48 5.80 -8.72 -22.90
CA LEU A 48 4.41 -8.86 -23.33
C LEU A 48 3.49 -9.15 -22.14
N TYR A 49 3.83 -10.15 -21.32
CA TYR A 49 3.03 -10.52 -20.15
C TYR A 49 2.94 -9.39 -19.12
N ILE A 50 4.03 -8.66 -18.88
CA ILE A 50 4.01 -7.49 -17.98
C ILE A 50 3.08 -6.40 -18.52
N LYS A 51 3.12 -6.13 -19.83
CA LYS A 51 2.26 -5.14 -20.47
C LYS A 51 0.79 -5.49 -20.30
N GLU A 52 0.42 -6.74 -20.59
CA GLU A 52 -0.97 -7.23 -20.41
C GLU A 52 -1.40 -7.14 -18.95
N ALA A 53 -0.57 -7.60 -18.02
CA ALA A 53 -0.88 -7.59 -16.59
C ALA A 53 -1.05 -6.17 -16.03
N LEU A 54 -0.23 -5.20 -16.47
CA LEU A 54 -0.33 -3.82 -16.00
C LEU A 54 -1.53 -3.08 -16.59
N ILE A 55 -1.83 -3.26 -17.88
CA ILE A 55 -2.98 -2.62 -18.55
C ILE A 55 -4.30 -3.17 -18.00
N ASN A 56 -4.42 -4.50 -17.87
CA ASN A 56 -5.65 -5.13 -17.37
C ASN A 56 -5.96 -4.71 -15.93
N ASN A 57 -4.93 -4.52 -15.11
CA ASN A 57 -5.09 -4.02 -13.74
C ASN A 57 -5.48 -2.52 -13.65
N GLN A 58 -5.20 -1.72 -14.69
CA GLN A 58 -5.64 -0.32 -14.74
C GLN A 58 -7.12 -0.18 -15.13
N ASN A 59 -7.63 -1.07 -15.98
CA ASN A 59 -9.02 -1.05 -16.44
C ASN A 59 -10.00 -1.43 -15.32
N ASN A 60 -9.61 -2.33 -14.41
CA ASN A 60 -10.43 -2.74 -13.26
C ASN A 60 -10.61 -1.64 -12.19
N LYS A 61 -9.79 -0.58 -12.19
CA LYS A 61 -9.93 0.56 -11.26
C LYS A 61 -10.97 1.60 -11.68
N LYS A 62 -11.36 1.64 -12.96
CA LYS A 62 -12.31 2.64 -13.47
C LYS A 62 -13.78 2.28 -13.23
N HIS A 63 -14.09 1.00 -12.98
CA HIS A 63 -15.47 0.54 -12.79
C HIS A 63 -15.99 0.55 -11.35
N GLN A 64 -15.21 0.98 -10.35
CA GLN A 64 -15.66 1.05 -8.94
C GLN A 64 -16.01 2.46 -8.44
N GLN A 65 -16.20 3.43 -9.33
CA GLN A 65 -16.49 4.81 -8.93
C GLN A 65 -17.73 5.37 -9.63
N HIS A 66 -18.86 4.67 -9.61
CA HIS A 66 -20.19 5.29 -9.72
C HIS A 66 -21.28 4.34 -9.21
N GLY A 67 -21.62 4.47 -7.93
CA GLY A 67 -22.67 3.68 -7.29
C GLY A 67 -23.14 4.29 -5.97
N HIS A 68 -24.09 5.22 -6.09
CA HIS A 68 -25.13 5.58 -5.10
C HIS A 68 -24.73 6.03 -3.68
N ASN A 69 -24.81 7.35 -3.45
CA ASN A 69 -25.42 7.85 -2.21
C ASN A 69 -26.42 8.98 -2.55
N LYS A 70 -27.64 8.56 -2.88
CA LYS A 70 -28.86 9.39 -2.77
C LYS A 70 -29.87 8.61 -1.96
N LYS A 71 -30.08 9.02 -0.71
CA LYS A 71 -31.28 8.91 0.16
C LYS A 71 -30.80 9.16 1.60
N LYS A 72 -31.44 9.94 2.46
CA LYS A 72 -32.59 10.85 2.42
C LYS A 72 -32.53 11.60 3.77
N HIS A 73 -32.83 12.89 3.75
CA HIS A 73 -33.23 13.65 4.95
C HIS A 73 -34.25 12.86 5.77
N ILE A 74 -33.99 12.65 7.07
CA ILE A 74 -35.04 12.50 8.09
C ILE A 74 -34.58 13.21 9.39
N ILE A 75 -35.24 14.35 9.61
CA ILE A 75 -35.44 15.18 10.80
C ILE A 75 -35.95 14.39 12.00
N HIS A 76 -35.44 14.65 13.22
CA HIS A 76 -36.10 14.62 14.54
C HIS A 76 -35.29 15.64 15.39
N GLY A 77 -35.79 16.74 15.98
CA GLY A 77 -36.87 16.84 17.00
C GLY A 77 -36.41 16.07 18.24
N GLU A 78 -35.98 16.66 19.36
CA GLU A 78 -36.38 17.87 20.09
C GLU A 78 -35.15 18.61 20.68
#